data_AF-A0A562D731-F1
#
_entry.id   AF-A0A562D731-F1
#
_cell.length_a   1.000
_cell.length_b   1.000
_cell.length_c   1.000
_cell.angle_alpha   90.00
_cell.angle_beta   90.00
_cell.angle_gamma   90.00
#
_symmetry.space_group_name_H-M   'P 1'
#
loop_
_entity.id
_entity.type
_entity.pdbx_description
1 polymer ?
#
loop_
_entity_poly.entity_id
_entity_poly.type
_entity_poly.pdbx_seq_one_letter_code
_entity_poly.pdbx_strand_id
1 'polypeptide(L)'
;MHPHTDVPPALAAFLRGSERRAWVFLWLQGGDPDAADHALAGASRTFKAEAGQLPMAEWPARFWRLLATCPLEAGPGHWPGELEVLAGPAPADRRALLLRLAGGLDEEPAADALGIPLETYRERLAAACPRDAAGEVDVAAWHRLAQAIQHAARELPESRLERIAALRQTALAGAGSPEAPAAASPERPAPRRARRRSRWWPALLLVLLALLAGAALWWWRQPGSPLPRPLEELPADP
;
A
#
# COMPACT_ATOMS: atom_id res chain seq x y z
N MET A 1 37.15 -23.76 -0.12
CA MET A 1 37.06 -22.30 -0.31
C MET A 1 35.59 -21.96 -0.49
N HIS A 2 34.88 -21.64 0.59
CA HIS A 2 33.48 -21.25 0.51
C HIS A 2 33.42 -19.80 0.02
N PRO A 3 32.65 -19.47 -1.02
CA PRO A 3 32.41 -18.07 -1.36
C PRO A 3 31.67 -17.44 -0.19
N HIS A 4 32.36 -16.58 0.56
CA HIS A 4 31.67 -15.62 1.41
C HIS A 4 30.75 -14.84 0.48
N THR A 5 29.44 -15.06 0.62
CA THR A 5 28.44 -14.26 -0.09
C THR A 5 28.43 -12.91 0.61
N ASP A 6 29.47 -12.12 0.36
CA ASP A 6 29.59 -10.80 0.95
C ASP A 6 28.39 -9.98 0.53
N VAL A 7 27.66 -9.54 1.54
CA VAL A 7 26.49 -8.70 1.33
C VAL A 7 27.02 -7.34 0.87
N PRO A 8 26.55 -6.80 -0.27
CA PRO A 8 26.99 -5.49 -0.73
C PRO A 8 26.81 -4.44 0.39
N PRO A 9 27.85 -3.66 0.75
CA PRO A 9 27.76 -2.66 1.81
C PRO A 9 26.60 -1.67 1.62
N ALA A 10 26.29 -1.35 0.37
CA ALA A 10 25.14 -0.52 -0.02
C ALA A 10 23.80 -1.13 0.39
N LEU A 11 23.61 -2.45 0.21
CA LEU A 11 22.39 -3.14 0.63
C LEU A 11 22.20 -3.10 2.14
N ALA A 12 23.28 -3.37 2.88
CA ALA A 12 23.24 -3.30 4.34
C ALA A 12 22.95 -1.86 4.82
N ALA A 13 23.50 -0.84 4.17
CA ALA A 13 23.22 0.57 4.47
C ALA A 13 21.77 0.97 4.17
N PHE A 14 21.23 0.56 3.01
CA PHE A 14 19.84 0.79 2.65
C PHE A 14 18.87 0.16 3.66
N LEU A 15 19.09 -1.10 4.05
CA LEU A 15 18.26 -1.78 5.03
C LEU A 15 18.34 -1.08 6.40
N ARG A 16 19.54 -0.72 6.87
CA ARG A 16 19.70 0.05 8.13
C ARG A 16 18.90 1.35 8.13
N GLY A 17 18.85 2.06 7.00
CA GLY A 17 18.10 3.31 6.87
C GLY A 17 16.57 3.15 6.83
N SER A 18 16.07 1.94 6.58
CA SER A 18 14.64 1.67 6.36
C SER A 18 14.01 0.72 7.37
N GLU A 19 14.78 -0.17 7.99
CA GLU A 19 14.33 -1.27 8.85
C GLU A 19 13.51 -0.79 10.05
N ARG A 20 13.84 0.38 10.60
CA ARG A 20 13.10 1.00 11.70
C ARG A 20 11.64 1.32 11.31
N ARG A 21 11.45 2.02 10.19
CA ARG A 21 10.12 2.41 9.69
C ARG A 21 9.36 1.19 9.17
N ALA A 22 10.06 0.28 8.51
CA ALA A 22 9.50 -0.98 8.04
C ALA A 22 8.95 -1.81 9.21
N TRP A 23 9.71 -1.92 10.31
CA TRP A 23 9.28 -2.66 11.48
C TRP A 23 8.03 -2.06 12.12
N VAL A 24 8.00 -0.72 12.31
CA VAL A 24 6.82 -0.03 12.86
C VAL A 24 5.60 -0.21 11.96
N PHE A 25 5.77 -0.12 10.64
CA PHE A 25 4.71 -0.39 9.68
C PHE A 25 4.14 -1.82 9.85
N LEU A 26 5.00 -2.84 9.91
CA LEU A 26 4.58 -4.24 10.05
C LEU A 26 3.92 -4.50 11.41
N TRP A 27 4.50 -3.98 12.49
CA TRP A 27 3.93 -4.11 13.83
C TRP A 27 2.56 -3.46 13.92
N LEU A 28 2.41 -2.21 13.46
CA LEU A 28 1.13 -1.52 13.53
C LEU A 28 0.09 -2.10 12.55
N GLN A 29 0.50 -2.80 11.50
CA GLN A 29 -0.44 -3.48 10.59
C GLN A 29 -1.13 -4.67 11.27
N GLY A 30 -0.40 -5.43 12.08
CA GLY A 30 -0.90 -6.65 12.73
C GLY A 30 -1.21 -6.51 14.22
N GLY A 31 -0.67 -5.50 14.89
CA GLY A 31 -0.71 -5.37 16.35
C GLY A 31 0.14 -6.41 17.08
N ASP A 32 1.08 -7.08 16.39
CA ASP A 32 1.90 -8.17 16.93
C ASP A 32 3.39 -7.92 16.60
N PRO A 33 4.22 -7.61 17.62
CA PRO A 33 5.66 -7.41 17.44
C PRO A 33 6.41 -8.63 16.90
N ASP A 34 6.00 -9.85 17.25
CA ASP A 34 6.71 -11.07 16.85
C ASP A 34 6.36 -11.43 15.40
N ALA A 35 5.09 -11.27 15.00
CA ALA A 35 4.71 -11.35 13.59
C ALA A 35 5.45 -10.32 12.72
N ALA A 36 5.67 -9.11 13.24
CA ALA A 36 6.45 -8.07 12.56
C ALA A 36 7.93 -8.46 12.42
N ASP A 37 8.54 -9.06 13.44
CA ASP A 37 9.91 -9.57 13.39
C ASP A 37 10.05 -10.63 12.27
N HIS A 38 9.12 -11.59 12.20
CA HIS A 38 9.10 -12.62 11.16
C HIS A 38 8.91 -12.04 9.75
N ALA A 39 7.96 -11.12 9.59
CA ALA A 39 7.69 -10.48 8.31
C ALA A 39 8.87 -9.62 7.84
N LEU A 40 9.51 -8.87 8.73
CA LEU A 40 10.69 -8.06 8.39
C LEU A 40 11.84 -8.96 7.92
N ALA A 41 12.15 -10.02 8.66
CA ALA A 41 13.21 -10.95 8.29
C ALA A 41 12.93 -11.64 6.95
N GLY A 42 11.67 -12.04 6.70
CA GLY A 42 11.23 -12.59 5.42
C GLY A 42 11.39 -11.61 4.26
N ALA A 43 10.87 -10.40 4.42
CA ALA A 43 10.99 -9.33 3.43
C ALA A 43 12.45 -8.97 3.13
N SER A 44 13.31 -8.89 4.15
CA SER A 44 14.75 -8.63 3.97
C SER A 44 15.46 -9.73 3.19
N ARG A 45 15.13 -11.01 3.42
CA ARG A 45 15.69 -12.14 2.64
C ARG A 45 15.26 -12.08 1.19
N THR A 46 13.97 -11.88 0.93
CA THR A 46 13.44 -11.73 -0.43
C THR A 46 14.06 -10.53 -1.14
N PHE A 47 14.14 -9.39 -0.45
CA PHE A 47 14.73 -8.18 -1.00
C PHE A 47 16.22 -8.36 -1.33
N LYS A 48 17.00 -9.04 -0.48
CA LYS A 48 18.41 -9.37 -0.76
C LYS A 48 18.55 -10.11 -2.10
N ALA A 49 17.69 -11.08 -2.38
CA ALA A 49 17.74 -11.86 -3.61
C ALA A 49 17.44 -11.02 -4.87
N GLU A 50 16.61 -9.99 -4.73
CA GLU A 50 16.17 -9.14 -5.84
C GLU A 50 17.04 -7.89 -6.04
N ALA A 51 17.58 -7.33 -4.97
CA ALA A 51 18.37 -6.10 -5.00
C ALA A 51 19.59 -6.18 -5.92
N GLY A 52 20.19 -7.36 -6.07
CA GLY A 52 21.33 -7.58 -6.98
C GLY A 52 20.98 -7.45 -8.47
N GLN A 53 19.70 -7.45 -8.83
CA GLN A 53 19.20 -7.37 -10.21
C GLN A 53 18.57 -6.01 -10.53
N LEU A 54 18.46 -5.14 -9.53
CA LEU A 54 17.76 -3.86 -9.64
C LEU A 54 18.74 -2.69 -9.48
N PRO A 55 18.59 -1.61 -10.28
CA PRO A 55 19.25 -0.35 -10.00
C PRO A 55 18.96 0.12 -8.56
N MET A 56 19.97 0.68 -7.89
CA MET A 56 19.82 1.13 -6.49
C MET A 56 18.70 2.16 -6.30
N ALA A 57 18.37 2.94 -7.32
CA ALA A 57 17.26 3.89 -7.30
C ALA A 57 15.87 3.22 -7.19
N GLU A 58 15.73 1.97 -7.63
CA GLU A 58 14.47 1.21 -7.59
C GLU A 58 14.27 0.46 -6.27
N TRP A 59 15.32 0.38 -5.44
CA TRP A 59 15.33 -0.35 -4.18
C TRP A 59 14.23 0.08 -3.20
N PRO A 60 13.99 1.39 -2.93
CA PRO A 60 12.94 1.80 -2.02
C PRO A 60 11.55 1.30 -2.45
N ALA A 61 11.19 1.51 -3.71
CA ALA A 61 9.90 1.10 -4.24
C ALA A 61 9.72 -0.43 -4.16
N ARG A 62 10.76 -1.20 -4.51
CA ARG A 62 10.70 -2.65 -4.42
C ARG A 62 10.54 -3.14 -2.98
N PHE A 63 11.32 -2.58 -2.06
CA PHE A 63 11.27 -2.95 -0.64
C PHE A 63 9.89 -2.69 -0.02
N TRP A 64 9.32 -1.51 -0.26
CA TRP A 64 7.98 -1.18 0.24
C TRP A 64 6.89 -2.06 -0.37
N ARG A 65 7.01 -2.47 -1.64
CA ARG A 65 6.09 -3.45 -2.25
C ARG A 65 6.17 -4.83 -1.58
N LEU A 66 7.35 -5.28 -1.16
CA LEU A 66 7.51 -6.53 -0.40
C LEU A 66 6.91 -6.44 1.01
N LEU A 67 7.10 -5.31 1.69
CA LEU A 67 6.49 -5.09 3.01
C LEU A 67 4.96 -5.05 2.90
N ALA A 68 4.44 -4.35 1.89
CA ALA A 68 3.01 -4.18 1.63
C ALA A 68 2.29 -5.48 1.28
N THR A 69 2.99 -6.58 0.96
CA THR A 69 2.40 -7.88 0.66
C THR A 69 2.50 -8.88 1.82
N CYS A 70 3.13 -8.50 2.94
CA CYS A 70 3.25 -9.38 4.11
C CYS A 70 1.87 -9.73 4.69
N PRO A 71 1.60 -11.02 4.98
CA PRO A 71 0.33 -11.45 5.58
C PRO A 71 0.39 -11.32 7.10
N LEU A 72 -0.19 -10.24 7.64
CA LEU A 72 -0.09 -9.87 9.08
C LEU A 72 -1.44 -9.91 9.80
N GLU A 73 -2.50 -10.31 9.12
CA GLU A 73 -3.88 -10.31 9.64
C GLU A 73 -4.28 -11.59 10.42
N ALA A 74 -3.34 -12.49 10.70
CA ALA A 74 -3.63 -13.78 11.34
C ALA A 74 -3.66 -13.67 12.87
N GLY A 75 -4.67 -13.00 13.45
CA GLY A 75 -4.90 -13.01 14.91
C GLY A 75 -5.46 -11.72 15.50
N PRO A 76 -5.82 -11.72 16.80
CA PRO A 76 -6.21 -10.51 17.51
C PRO A 76 -4.95 -9.66 17.78
N GLY A 77 -4.77 -8.60 17.00
CA GLY A 77 -3.71 -7.62 17.23
C GLY A 77 -3.93 -6.79 18.49
N HIS A 78 -2.84 -6.30 19.08
CA HIS A 78 -2.87 -5.37 20.21
C HIS A 78 -2.11 -4.07 19.89
N TRP A 79 -2.78 -2.94 20.10
CA TRP A 79 -2.21 -1.61 19.94
C TRP A 79 -2.30 -0.84 21.26
N PRO A 80 -1.20 -0.27 21.77
CA PRO A 80 -1.20 0.41 23.06
C PRO A 80 -1.66 1.87 22.95
N GLY A 81 -2.44 2.32 23.95
CA GLY A 81 -2.77 3.74 24.15
C GLY A 81 -3.40 4.40 22.93
N GLU A 82 -2.89 5.56 22.52
CA GLU A 82 -3.37 6.33 21.36
C GLU A 82 -3.34 5.56 20.02
N LEU A 83 -2.62 4.44 19.94
CA LEU A 83 -2.59 3.58 18.75
C LEU A 83 -3.78 2.61 18.67
N GLU A 84 -4.58 2.46 19.75
CA GLU A 84 -5.74 1.56 19.81
C GLU A 84 -6.75 1.82 18.68
N VAL A 85 -6.86 3.07 18.22
CA VAL A 85 -7.70 3.47 17.09
C VAL A 85 -7.40 2.69 15.80
N LEU A 86 -6.18 2.15 15.64
CA LEU A 86 -5.79 1.32 14.50
C LEU A 86 -6.52 -0.03 14.47
N ALA A 87 -7.16 -0.47 15.56
CA ALA A 87 -7.97 -1.69 15.57
C ALA A 87 -9.26 -1.55 14.75
N GLY A 88 -9.77 -0.32 14.57
CA GLY A 88 -11.07 -0.05 13.93
C GLY A 88 -11.10 -0.27 12.41
N PRO A 89 -10.19 0.35 11.62
CA PRO A 89 -10.21 0.22 10.16
C PRO A 89 -10.02 -1.22 9.68
N ALA A 90 -10.59 -1.53 8.51
CA ALA A 90 -10.33 -2.82 7.86
C ALA A 90 -8.82 -2.98 7.57
N PRO A 91 -8.26 -4.20 7.58
CA PRO A 91 -6.81 -4.36 7.45
C PRO A 91 -6.21 -3.75 6.19
N ALA A 92 -6.93 -3.76 5.07
CA ALA A 92 -6.47 -3.15 3.81
C ALA A 92 -6.42 -1.61 3.89
N ASP A 93 -7.36 -1.00 4.61
CA ASP A 93 -7.47 0.44 4.79
C ASP A 93 -6.40 0.92 5.79
N ARG A 94 -6.25 0.20 6.90
CA ARG A 94 -5.14 0.37 7.84
C ARG A 94 -3.77 0.31 7.13
N ARG A 95 -3.61 -0.62 6.19
CA ARG A 95 -2.35 -0.75 5.43
C ARG A 95 -2.06 0.50 4.59
N ALA A 96 -3.08 1.02 3.90
CA ALA A 96 -2.95 2.27 3.13
C ALA A 96 -2.56 3.44 4.03
N LEU A 97 -3.24 3.58 5.18
CA LEU A 97 -2.93 4.58 6.20
C LEU A 97 -1.48 4.49 6.70
N LEU A 98 -1.03 3.29 7.06
CA LEU A 98 0.29 3.08 7.64
C LEU A 98 1.42 3.30 6.63
N LEU A 99 1.20 3.06 5.32
CA LEU A 99 2.16 3.45 4.29
C LEU A 99 2.38 4.97 4.27
N ARG A 100 1.32 5.76 4.50
CA ARG A 100 1.42 7.22 4.61
C ARG A 100 2.10 7.65 5.90
N LEU A 101 1.66 7.13 7.06
CA LEU A 101 2.06 7.66 8.38
C LEU A 101 3.36 7.05 8.93
N ALA A 102 3.50 5.71 8.89
CA ALA A 102 4.71 5.03 9.35
C ALA A 102 5.72 4.89 8.21
N GLY A 103 5.22 4.53 7.04
CA GLY A 103 5.98 4.39 5.82
C GLY A 103 6.46 5.71 5.26
N GLY A 104 5.79 6.84 5.52
CA GLY A 104 6.16 8.18 5.03
C GLY A 104 6.17 8.27 3.50
N LEU A 105 5.37 7.45 2.81
CA LEU A 105 5.23 7.47 1.36
C LEU A 105 4.19 8.51 0.95
N ASP A 106 4.40 9.16 -0.19
CA ASP A 106 3.35 9.90 -0.89
C ASP A 106 2.31 8.95 -1.51
N GLU A 107 1.15 9.49 -1.91
CA GLU A 107 0.00 8.67 -2.32
C GLU A 107 0.32 7.75 -3.51
N GLU A 108 1.00 8.27 -4.54
CA GLU A 108 1.41 7.48 -5.71
C GLU A 108 2.37 6.33 -5.34
N PRO A 109 3.52 6.59 -4.67
CA PRO A 109 4.39 5.50 -4.19
C PRO A 109 3.68 4.49 -3.27
N ALA A 110 2.74 4.94 -2.43
CA ALA A 110 1.99 4.06 -1.54
C ALA A 110 1.00 3.17 -2.32
N ALA A 111 0.31 3.73 -3.31
CA ALA A 111 -0.55 2.98 -4.23
C ALA A 111 0.26 1.95 -5.02
N ASP A 112 1.45 2.33 -5.52
CA ASP A 112 2.38 1.45 -6.24
C ASP A 112 2.95 0.32 -5.37
N ALA A 113 3.15 0.58 -4.07
CA ALA A 113 3.56 -0.43 -3.11
C ALA A 113 2.44 -1.46 -2.86
N LEU A 114 1.19 -1.02 -2.80
CA LEU A 114 0.03 -1.92 -2.70
C LEU A 114 -0.33 -2.61 -4.03
N GLY A 115 0.15 -2.09 -5.16
CA GLY A 115 -0.19 -2.59 -6.49
C GLY A 115 -1.65 -2.31 -6.88
N ILE A 116 -2.20 -1.17 -6.45
CA ILE A 116 -3.58 -0.76 -6.73
C ILE A 116 -3.62 0.62 -7.41
N PRO A 117 -4.71 0.97 -8.14
CA PRO A 117 -4.88 2.32 -8.68
C PRO A 117 -4.89 3.39 -7.59
N LEU A 118 -4.39 4.60 -7.91
CA LEU A 118 -4.33 5.74 -6.99
C LEU A 118 -5.70 6.09 -6.39
N GLU A 119 -6.77 6.05 -7.18
CA GLU A 119 -8.13 6.33 -6.69
C GLU A 119 -8.58 5.30 -5.66
N THR A 120 -8.31 4.01 -5.89
CA THR A 120 -8.58 2.95 -4.92
C THR A 120 -7.75 3.13 -3.65
N TYR A 121 -6.51 3.62 -3.77
CA TYR A 121 -5.70 3.96 -2.60
C TYR A 121 -6.31 5.11 -1.80
N ARG A 122 -6.78 6.17 -2.45
CA ARG A 122 -7.43 7.32 -1.80
C ARG A 122 -8.71 6.93 -1.07
N GLU A 123 -9.54 6.08 -1.68
CA GLU A 123 -10.73 5.52 -1.04
C GLU A 123 -10.39 4.77 0.25
N ARG A 124 -9.37 3.90 0.22
CA ARG A 124 -8.88 3.16 1.40
C ARG A 124 -8.32 4.09 2.47
N LEU A 125 -7.56 5.10 2.06
CA LEU A 125 -7.01 6.08 2.98
C LEU A 125 -8.13 6.85 3.69
N ALA A 126 -9.15 7.29 2.95
CA ALA A 126 -10.32 7.98 3.50
C ALA A 126 -11.18 7.08 4.41
N ALA A 127 -11.26 5.77 4.10
CA ALA A 127 -11.94 4.79 4.95
C ALA A 127 -11.20 4.54 6.27
N ALA A 128 -9.87 4.69 6.29
CA ALA A 128 -9.04 4.52 7.48
C ALA A 128 -8.95 5.77 8.38
N CYS A 129 -9.37 6.95 7.90
CA CYS A 129 -9.32 8.18 8.68
C CYS A 129 -10.21 8.08 9.93
N PRO A 130 -9.73 8.51 11.11
CA PRO A 130 -10.56 8.62 12.31
C PRO A 130 -11.79 9.50 12.07
N ARG A 131 -12.91 9.09 12.64
CA ARG A 131 -14.18 9.81 12.55
C ARG A 131 -14.68 10.20 13.94
N ASP A 132 -15.35 11.34 14.01
CA ASP A 132 -15.98 11.81 15.24
C ASP A 132 -17.33 11.10 15.50
N ALA A 133 -18.02 11.49 16.57
CA ALA A 133 -19.32 10.93 16.92
C ALA A 133 -20.43 11.23 15.89
N ALA A 134 -20.26 12.26 15.04
CA ALA A 134 -21.18 12.58 13.95
C ALA A 134 -20.84 11.79 12.66
N GLY A 135 -19.72 11.05 12.64
CA GLY A 135 -19.25 10.30 11.49
C GLY A 135 -18.40 11.13 10.51
N GLU A 136 -18.11 12.39 10.84
CA GLU A 136 -17.27 13.27 10.04
C GLU A 136 -15.78 13.00 10.32
N VAL A 137 -14.89 13.44 9.42
CA VAL A 137 -13.45 13.23 9.59
C VAL A 137 -12.94 14.03 10.78
N ASP A 138 -12.38 13.35 11.79
CA ASP A 138 -11.77 13.98 12.95
C ASP A 138 -10.30 14.31 12.66
N VAL A 139 -10.06 15.56 12.26
CA VAL A 139 -8.73 16.10 11.96
C VAL A 139 -7.82 16.07 13.20
N ALA A 140 -8.37 16.29 14.39
CA ALA A 140 -7.57 16.28 15.62
C ALA A 140 -7.14 14.86 15.99
N ALA A 141 -8.03 13.87 15.87
CA ALA A 141 -7.68 12.46 16.05
C ALA A 141 -6.68 11.97 15.00
N TRP A 142 -6.82 12.41 13.75
CA TRP A 142 -5.83 12.14 12.71
C TRP A 142 -4.43 12.65 13.10
N HIS A 143 -4.32 13.90 13.56
CA HIS A 143 -3.04 14.46 13.99
C HIS A 143 -2.47 13.74 15.21
N ARG A 144 -3.29 13.40 16.21
CA ARG A 144 -2.86 12.61 17.38
C ARG A 144 -2.32 11.25 16.96
N LEU A 145 -3.02 10.55 16.06
CA LEU A 145 -2.56 9.26 15.54
C LEU A 145 -1.24 9.38 14.80
N ALA A 146 -1.09 10.37 13.91
CA ALA A 146 0.16 10.61 13.20
C ALA A 146 1.33 10.90 14.16
N GLN A 147 1.10 11.71 15.20
CA GLN A 147 2.09 11.98 16.24
C GLN A 147 2.42 10.73 17.06
N ALA A 148 1.43 9.93 17.45
CA ALA A 148 1.63 8.69 18.19
C ALA A 148 2.48 7.69 17.39
N ILE A 149 2.24 7.54 16.08
CA ILE A 149 3.03 6.69 15.19
C ILE A 149 4.46 7.21 15.06
N GLN A 150 4.65 8.52 14.85
CA GLN A 150 5.98 9.12 14.77
C GLN A 150 6.76 8.99 16.10
N HIS A 151 6.08 9.15 17.23
CA HIS A 151 6.64 8.95 18.56
C HIS A 151 7.05 7.49 18.77
N ALA A 152 6.15 6.55 18.48
CA ALA A 152 6.45 5.12 18.55
C ALA A 152 7.64 4.74 17.66
N ALA A 153 7.75 5.35 16.48
CA ALA A 153 8.91 5.16 15.64
C ALA A 153 10.19 5.73 16.27
N ARG A 154 10.17 6.93 16.85
CA ARG A 154 11.33 7.63 17.45
C ARG A 154 11.79 7.10 18.80
N GLU A 155 10.89 6.55 19.60
CA GLU A 155 11.16 6.08 20.97
C GLU A 155 11.21 4.54 21.07
N LEU A 156 11.55 3.85 19.97
CA LEU A 156 11.78 2.41 20.01
C LEU A 156 12.89 2.08 21.04
N PRO A 157 12.64 1.14 21.98
CA PRO A 157 13.65 0.74 22.95
C PRO A 157 14.91 0.20 22.29
N GLU A 158 16.08 0.39 22.93
CA GLU A 158 17.37 -0.09 22.39
C GLU A 158 17.35 -1.60 22.12
N SER A 159 16.76 -2.38 23.02
CA SER A 159 16.60 -3.84 22.83
C SER A 159 15.81 -4.21 21.57
N ARG A 160 14.89 -3.34 21.13
CA ARG A 160 14.16 -3.52 19.87
C ARG A 160 15.03 -3.17 18.67
N LEU A 161 15.83 -2.12 18.76
CA LEU A 161 16.79 -1.74 17.71
C LEU A 161 17.86 -2.83 17.51
N GLU A 162 18.40 -3.37 18.59
CA GLU A 162 19.32 -4.52 18.58
C GLU A 162 18.68 -5.74 17.91
N ARG A 163 17.42 -6.04 18.24
CA ARG A 163 16.68 -7.14 17.60
C ARG A 163 16.51 -6.92 16.10
N ILE A 164 16.11 -5.72 15.67
CA ILE A 164 15.98 -5.37 14.25
C ILE A 164 17.33 -5.56 13.52
N ALA A 165 18.43 -5.10 14.12
CA ALA A 165 19.77 -5.28 13.57
C ALA A 165 20.16 -6.77 13.45
N ALA A 166 19.79 -7.60 14.43
CA ALA A 166 20.01 -9.04 14.41
C ALA A 166 19.18 -9.73 13.31
N LEU A 167 17.92 -9.33 13.12
CA LEU A 167 17.06 -9.84 12.03
C LEU A 167 17.67 -9.52 10.65
N ARG A 168 18.19 -8.30 10.46
CA ARG A 168 18.91 -7.95 9.24
C ARG A 168 20.16 -8.80 9.06
N GLN A 169 20.99 -8.97 10.10
CA GLN A 169 22.23 -9.74 9.99
C GLN A 169 21.95 -11.21 9.62
N THR A 170 20.96 -11.83 10.25
CA THR A 170 20.55 -13.20 9.95
C THR A 170 19.96 -13.34 8.54
N ALA A 171 19.08 -12.41 8.13
CA ALA A 171 18.54 -12.38 6.77
C ALA A 171 19.64 -12.22 5.70
N LEU A 172 20.66 -11.42 6.01
CA LEU A 172 21.76 -11.14 5.10
C LEU A 172 22.84 -12.23 5.09
N ALA A 173 23.06 -12.95 6.19
CA ALA A 173 24.02 -14.04 6.26
C ALA A 173 23.64 -15.26 5.40
N GLY A 174 22.38 -15.37 4.98
CA GLY A 174 21.91 -16.50 4.17
C GLY A 174 21.88 -17.84 4.93
N ALA A 175 22.06 -17.82 6.26
CA ALA A 175 21.80 -18.98 7.10
C ALA A 175 20.32 -19.35 6.93
N GLY A 176 20.09 -20.60 6.52
CA GLY A 176 18.79 -21.11 6.11
C GLY A 176 17.69 -20.73 7.10
N SER A 177 16.51 -20.43 6.56
CA SER A 177 15.28 -20.35 7.36
C SER A 177 15.26 -21.49 8.38
N PRO A 178 14.84 -21.26 9.64
CA PRO A 178 14.07 -22.30 10.31
C PRO A 178 12.90 -22.55 9.38
N GLU A 179 12.86 -23.75 8.82
CA GLU A 179 11.73 -24.25 8.05
C GLU A 179 10.46 -23.89 8.83
N ALA A 180 9.65 -22.98 8.28
CA ALA A 180 8.30 -22.81 8.76
C ALA A 180 7.68 -24.21 8.72
N PRO A 181 7.02 -24.69 9.80
CA PRO A 181 6.42 -26.01 9.76
C PRO A 181 5.54 -26.08 8.53
N ALA A 182 5.94 -26.96 7.59
CA ALA A 182 5.19 -27.21 6.39
C ALA A 182 3.80 -27.60 6.84
N ALA A 183 2.84 -26.68 6.69
CA ALA A 183 1.44 -27.02 6.78
C ALA A 183 1.24 -28.15 5.78
N ALA A 184 0.99 -29.35 6.29
CA ALA A 184 0.83 -30.56 5.50
C ALA A 184 -0.15 -30.26 4.37
N SER A 185 0.38 -30.11 3.16
CA SER A 185 -0.44 -29.94 1.97
C SER A 185 -0.98 -31.33 1.64
N PRO A 186 -2.31 -31.54 1.66
CA PRO A 186 -2.84 -32.80 1.17
C PRO A 186 -2.56 -32.86 -0.33
N GLU A 187 -1.82 -33.89 -0.70
CA GLU A 187 -1.52 -34.29 -2.06
C GLU A 187 -2.82 -34.31 -2.89
N ARG A 188 -2.90 -33.45 -3.91
CA ARG A 188 -3.95 -33.52 -4.93
C ARG A 188 -3.33 -33.56 -6.32
N PRO A 189 -3.83 -34.44 -7.21
CA PRO A 189 -3.18 -34.77 -8.46
C PRO A 189 -3.29 -33.62 -9.47
N ALA A 190 -2.27 -33.47 -10.29
CA ALA A 190 -2.24 -32.51 -11.39
C ALA A 190 -3.24 -32.89 -12.51
N PRO A 191 -3.92 -31.89 -13.09
CA PRO A 191 -4.25 -31.93 -14.51
C PRO A 191 -3.63 -30.78 -15.30
N ARG A 192 -3.45 -31.08 -16.59
CA ARG A 192 -2.74 -30.35 -17.64
C ARG A 192 -3.33 -28.96 -17.98
N ARG A 193 -2.44 -28.11 -18.50
CA ARG A 193 -2.65 -26.78 -19.10
C ARG A 193 -3.97 -26.62 -19.88
N ALA A 194 -4.68 -25.50 -19.61
CA ALA A 194 -5.33 -24.69 -20.64
C ALA A 194 -5.53 -23.24 -20.13
N ARG A 195 -4.75 -22.30 -20.68
CA ARG A 195 -4.93 -20.85 -20.52
C ARG A 195 -6.29 -20.46 -21.12
N ARG A 196 -7.32 -20.26 -20.29
CA ARG A 196 -8.61 -19.71 -20.71
C ARG A 196 -8.58 -18.19 -20.52
N ARG A 197 -7.95 -17.48 -21.47
CA ARG A 197 -8.03 -16.02 -21.58
C ARG A 197 -9.49 -15.66 -21.80
N SER A 198 -10.14 -15.08 -20.78
CA SER A 198 -11.56 -14.76 -20.83
C SER A 198 -11.85 -13.72 -21.91
N ARG A 199 -12.57 -14.18 -22.94
CA ARG A 199 -13.07 -13.41 -24.08
C ARG A 199 -14.29 -12.55 -23.69
N TRP A 200 -14.17 -11.70 -22.67
CA TRP A 200 -15.25 -10.77 -22.25
C TRP A 200 -15.05 -9.36 -22.80
N TRP A 201 -13.80 -9.03 -23.18
CA TRP A 201 -13.43 -7.76 -23.78
C TRP A 201 -14.17 -7.38 -25.08
N PRO A 202 -14.54 -8.29 -26.01
CA PRO A 202 -15.29 -7.86 -27.19
C PRO A 202 -16.72 -7.40 -26.86
N ALA A 203 -17.32 -7.93 -25.79
CA ALA A 203 -18.63 -7.47 -25.30
C ALA A 203 -18.53 -6.07 -24.67
N LEU A 204 -17.45 -5.80 -23.92
CA LEU A 204 -17.19 -4.48 -23.34
C LEU A 204 -16.95 -3.42 -24.44
N LEU A 205 -16.23 -3.80 -25.51
CA LEU A 205 -15.96 -2.92 -26.65
C LEU A 205 -17.24 -2.56 -27.42
N LEU A 206 -18.15 -3.53 -27.60
CA LEU A 206 -19.45 -3.31 -28.25
C LEU A 206 -20.36 -2.36 -27.46
N VAL A 207 -20.39 -2.48 -26.12
CA VAL A 207 -21.16 -1.58 -25.26
C VAL A 207 -20.59 -0.16 -25.29
N LEU A 208 -19.26 -0.01 -25.26
CA LEU A 208 -18.60 1.29 -25.37
C LEU A 208 -18.88 1.96 -26.73
N LEU A 209 -18.87 1.20 -27.82
CA LEU A 209 -19.18 1.70 -29.16
C LEU A 209 -20.64 2.15 -29.29
N ALA A 210 -21.58 1.43 -28.70
CA ALA A 210 -22.99 1.80 -28.68
C ALA A 210 -23.24 3.10 -27.89
N LEU A 211 -22.55 3.30 -26.77
CA LEU A 211 -22.65 4.53 -25.98
C LEU A 211 -22.08 5.76 -26.72
N LEU A 212 -20.95 5.60 -27.43
CA LEU A 212 -20.36 6.68 -28.22
C LEU A 212 -21.22 7.07 -29.42
N ALA A 213 -21.84 6.09 -30.10
CA ALA A 213 -22.78 6.37 -31.20
C ALA A 213 -24.04 7.10 -30.72
N GLY A 214 -24.55 6.76 -29.54
CA GLY A 214 -25.69 7.45 -28.92
C GLY A 214 -25.39 8.91 -28.57
N ALA A 215 -24.20 9.18 -28.01
CA ALA A 215 -23.79 10.54 -27.66
C ALA A 215 -23.58 11.44 -28.90
N ALA A 216 -23.01 10.91 -29.98
CA ALA A 216 -22.81 11.65 -31.22
C ALA A 216 -24.14 12.04 -31.90
N LEU A 217 -25.13 11.14 -31.91
CA LEU A 217 -26.44 11.41 -32.51
C LEU A 217 -27.27 12.41 -31.68
N TRP A 218 -27.11 12.40 -30.35
CA TRP A 218 -27.75 13.38 -29.46
C TRP A 218 -27.19 14.78 -29.66
N TRP A 219 -25.87 14.91 -29.89
CA TRP A 219 -25.23 16.21 -30.10
C TRP A 219 -25.63 16.85 -31.44
N TRP A 220 -25.83 16.04 -32.48
CA TRP A 220 -26.30 16.51 -33.79
C TRP A 220 -27.79 16.93 -33.82
N ARG A 221 -28.59 16.50 -32.84
CA ARG A 221 -30.02 16.82 -32.75
C ARG A 221 -30.36 18.06 -31.92
N GLN A 222 -29.36 18.73 -31.33
CA GLN A 222 -29.57 19.98 -30.59
C GLN A 222 -29.84 21.13 -31.59
N PRO A 223 -31.06 21.72 -31.63
CA PRO A 223 -31.33 22.92 -32.43
C PRO A 223 -30.58 24.12 -31.82
N GLY A 224 -29.87 24.87 -32.65
CA GLY A 224 -29.02 25.98 -32.23
C GLY A 224 -29.75 27.03 -31.40
N SER A 225 -29.13 27.44 -30.30
CA SER A 225 -29.61 28.51 -29.42
C SER A 225 -29.68 29.84 -30.18
N PRO A 226 -30.78 30.60 -30.10
CA PRO A 226 -30.90 31.88 -30.79
C PRO A 226 -29.94 32.90 -30.17
N LEU A 227 -29.17 33.59 -31.04
CA LEU A 227 -28.32 34.72 -30.67
C LEU A 227 -29.17 35.86 -30.07
N PRO A 228 -28.67 36.58 -29.06
CA PRO A 228 -29.39 37.71 -28.46
C PRO A 228 -29.52 38.87 -29.46
N ARG A 229 -30.75 39.40 -29.60
CA ARG A 229 -31.05 40.57 -30.43
C ARG A 229 -30.37 41.84 -29.87
N PRO A 230 -29.86 42.75 -30.72
CA PRO A 230 -29.43 44.08 -30.29
C PRO A 230 -30.62 44.89 -29.75
N LEU A 231 -30.38 45.74 -28.75
CA LEU A 231 -31.35 46.70 -28.22
C LEU A 231 -31.65 47.76 -29.29
N GLU A 232 -32.85 47.70 -29.86
CA GLU A 232 -33.37 48.68 -30.81
C GLU A 232 -33.97 49.87 -30.04
N GLU A 233 -33.62 51.06 -30.51
CA GLU A 233 -33.87 52.39 -29.94
C GLU A 233 -35.37 52.67 -29.72
N LEU A 234 -35.70 53.31 -28.60
CA LEU A 234 -37.04 53.84 -28.30
C LEU A 234 -37.30 55.12 -29.11
N PRO A 235 -38.36 55.19 -29.94
CA PRO A 235 -38.77 56.44 -30.58
C PRO A 235 -39.57 57.35 -29.63
N ALA A 236 -39.47 58.64 -29.92
CA ALA A 236 -40.08 59.76 -29.22
C ALA A 236 -41.59 59.94 -29.52
N ASP A 237 -42.20 60.72 -28.60
CA ASP A 237 -43.41 61.55 -28.75
C ASP A 237 -44.79 60.89 -28.57
N PRO A 238 -45.85 61.67 -28.24
CA PRO A 238 -46.13 63.08 -28.61
C PRO A 238 -46.00 64.15 -27.51
#